data_AF-A0AAD5XGP4-F1
#
_entry.id   AF-A0AAD5XGP4-F1
#
_cell.length_a   1.000
_cell.length_b   1.000
_cell.length_c   1.000
_cell.angle_alpha   90.00
_cell.angle_beta   90.00
_cell.angle_gamma   90.00
#
_symmetry.space_group_name_H-M   'P 1'
#
loop_
_entity.id
_entity.type
_entity.pdbx_description
1 polymer ?
#
loop_
_entity_poly.entity_id
_entity_poly.type
_entity_poly.pdbx_seq_one_letter_code
_entity_poly.pdbx_strand_id
1 'polypeptide(L)'
;MTSEDTNNTAQQSEIEIDAAEPLSRLIKSIDDQKYNFDKQINTWMGRDVQPTIEDDRTEKLDVRALLLANPKNMESELQFHKELFSKLKFNYLEQSTKEAFLRRILAKPVEWATTDEIKTTEKVISELKSDLKAYKKKTESIRENLAQLVDEVNTGGKHKNLLKNRGRADELWQRAAPLNAEIAEILQKFDPEQKTLSELLKINQELSQLQELVDKQTAVDAENAAATAESAHLSTVLADLQTKVNEAKNAVHLRDPNLDGYLVWCQSWTTKLMELQGIVQIEAVSINKLKVTFAAFDDTEDGAENNNEHKDNFENDISKNVQLHFEIHTNTSVLLKKSVDAKLINSDIDISDIVNMANTTDIQSSAGTAHIIWLIAQETRTRVWCWKFREVEKKRLEIVDGLHMCWDDEEGLVEVGVATTQGRATDDIRGVQGEKIVQVRIDGGYPMHWSCMEIISVLPDGGDEELKGLQSKIESDDIKTVTDLIKMLQT
;
A
#
# COMPACT_ATOMS: atom_id res chain seq x y z
N MET A 1 -26.65 6.01 -86.24
CA MET A 1 -25.74 5.29 -87.16
C MET A 1 -24.41 6.01 -87.03
N THR A 2 -23.36 5.53 -86.39
CA THR A 2 -22.87 4.20 -85.96
C THR A 2 -21.81 4.51 -84.88
N SER A 3 -22.00 4.13 -83.61
CA SER A 3 -21.49 2.89 -82.99
C SER A 3 -19.98 2.68 -83.15
N GLU A 4 -19.22 2.92 -82.09
CA GLU A 4 -18.13 2.04 -81.68
C GLU A 4 -17.80 2.25 -80.19
N ASP A 5 -18.08 1.19 -79.43
CA ASP A 5 -17.83 1.01 -78.01
C ASP A 5 -16.33 0.89 -77.73
N THR A 6 -15.83 1.55 -76.69
CA THR A 6 -14.72 1.00 -75.90
C THR A 6 -14.89 1.29 -74.42
N ASN A 7 -14.93 0.19 -73.67
CA ASN A 7 -14.83 0.04 -72.23
C ASN A 7 -13.82 1.00 -71.58
N ASN A 8 -14.20 1.61 -70.45
CA ASN A 8 -13.23 1.95 -69.43
C ASN A 8 -13.82 1.73 -68.03
N THR A 9 -13.84 0.46 -67.64
CA THR A 9 -13.94 0.00 -66.26
C THR A 9 -12.51 -0.26 -65.78
N ALA A 10 -12.18 0.25 -64.59
CA ALA A 10 -11.05 -0.09 -63.71
C ALA A 10 -10.09 1.07 -63.42
N GLN A 11 -10.15 1.59 -62.20
CA GLN A 11 -8.99 1.80 -61.32
C GLN A 11 -9.49 2.18 -59.91
N GLN A 12 -10.03 1.19 -59.19
CA GLN A 12 -9.86 1.12 -57.75
C GLN A 12 -8.49 0.46 -57.52
N SER A 13 -7.50 1.24 -57.10
CA SER A 13 -6.25 0.72 -56.58
C SER A 13 -6.49 0.27 -55.14
N GLU A 14 -6.81 -1.01 -54.95
CA GLU A 14 -6.60 -1.70 -53.69
C GLU A 14 -5.12 -1.59 -53.32
N ILE A 15 -4.84 -0.86 -52.24
CA ILE A 15 -3.57 -0.94 -51.54
C ILE A 15 -3.68 -2.19 -50.67
N GLU A 16 -3.48 -3.35 -51.30
CA GLU A 16 -3.23 -4.60 -50.60
C GLU A 16 -1.78 -4.51 -50.09
N ILE A 17 -1.61 -4.06 -48.84
CA ILE A 17 -0.32 -4.07 -48.17
C ILE A 17 0.04 -5.55 -47.97
N ASP A 18 0.95 -6.02 -48.81
CA ASP A 18 1.41 -7.40 -48.88
C ASP A 18 2.21 -7.74 -47.61
N ALA A 19 1.48 -8.05 -46.53
CA ALA A 19 2.01 -8.41 -45.21
C ALA A 19 2.85 -9.71 -45.23
N ALA A 20 2.93 -10.39 -46.37
CA ALA A 20 3.70 -11.61 -46.57
C ALA A 20 5.22 -11.36 -46.68
N GLU A 21 5.67 -10.19 -47.16
CA GLU A 21 7.10 -9.89 -47.32
C GLU A 21 7.88 -9.76 -46.00
N PRO A 22 7.39 -9.02 -44.98
CA PRO A 22 8.10 -8.89 -43.71
C PRO A 22 8.15 -10.21 -42.92
N LEU A 23 7.07 -11.02 -42.97
CA LEU A 23 7.04 -12.34 -42.34
C LEU A 23 8.01 -13.32 -43.02
N SER A 24 8.13 -13.27 -44.35
CA SER A 24 9.06 -14.14 -45.09
C SER A 24 10.53 -13.82 -44.78
N ARG A 25 10.87 -12.54 -44.53
CA ARG A 25 12.22 -12.15 -44.07
C ARG A 25 12.49 -12.60 -42.63
N LEU A 26 11.48 -12.51 -41.77
CA LEU A 26 11.60 -12.96 -40.37
C LEU A 26 11.79 -14.47 -40.28
N ILE A 27 11.03 -15.25 -41.07
CA ILE A 27 11.13 -16.71 -41.12
C ILE A 27 12.52 -17.13 -41.64
N LYS A 28 13.03 -16.49 -42.70
CA LYS A 28 14.40 -16.73 -43.17
C LYS A 28 15.46 -16.43 -42.10
N SER A 29 15.32 -15.31 -41.38
CA SER A 29 16.24 -14.98 -40.30
C SER A 29 16.23 -16.00 -39.17
N ILE A 30 15.07 -16.57 -38.85
CA ILE A 30 14.93 -17.60 -37.81
C ILE A 30 15.53 -18.93 -38.29
N ASP A 31 15.31 -19.30 -39.55
CA ASP A 31 15.88 -20.52 -40.13
C ASP A 31 17.41 -20.43 -40.25
N ASP A 32 17.95 -19.27 -40.61
CA ASP A 32 19.40 -19.04 -40.66
C ASP A 32 20.04 -19.08 -39.26
N GLN A 33 19.33 -18.56 -38.24
CA GLN A 33 19.78 -18.67 -36.85
C GLN A 33 19.72 -20.12 -36.35
N LYS A 34 18.67 -20.85 -36.69
CA LYS A 34 18.52 -22.26 -36.32
C LYS A 34 19.59 -23.13 -36.97
N TYR A 35 19.91 -22.87 -38.25
CA TYR A 35 21.00 -23.54 -38.95
C TYR A 35 22.37 -23.30 -38.29
N ASN A 36 22.64 -22.05 -37.86
CA ASN A 36 23.87 -21.74 -37.11
C ASN A 36 23.91 -22.42 -35.74
N PHE A 37 22.78 -22.50 -35.05
CA PHE A 37 22.69 -23.13 -33.74
C PHE A 37 22.87 -24.66 -33.82
N ASP A 38 22.23 -25.31 -34.80
CA ASP A 38 22.38 -26.74 -35.06
C ASP A 38 23.82 -27.08 -35.49
N LYS A 39 24.47 -26.20 -36.26
CA LYS A 39 25.90 -26.34 -36.62
C LYS A 39 26.81 -26.25 -35.40
N GLN A 40 26.53 -25.34 -34.46
CA GLN A 40 27.28 -25.24 -33.20
C GLN A 40 27.05 -26.46 -32.30
N ILE A 41 25.82 -26.93 -32.17
CA ILE A 41 25.49 -28.13 -31.40
C ILE A 41 26.17 -29.37 -31.99
N ASN A 42 26.16 -29.53 -33.32
CA ASN A 42 26.83 -30.65 -33.98
C ASN A 42 28.36 -30.59 -33.85
N THR A 43 28.94 -29.38 -33.80
CA THR A 43 30.36 -29.15 -33.51
C THR A 43 30.69 -29.56 -32.07
N TRP A 44 29.84 -29.23 -31.09
CA TRP A 44 30.03 -29.60 -29.68
C TRP A 44 29.81 -31.09 -29.41
N MET A 45 28.91 -31.71 -30.16
CA MET A 45 28.60 -33.14 -30.09
C MET A 45 29.61 -34.01 -30.84
N GLY A 46 30.60 -33.41 -31.51
CA GLY A 46 31.70 -34.12 -32.18
C GLY A 46 31.25 -35.02 -33.34
N ARG A 47 30.11 -34.73 -33.98
CA ARG A 47 29.49 -35.61 -34.98
C ARG A 47 29.74 -35.25 -36.44
N ASP A 48 30.36 -34.11 -36.74
CA ASP A 48 30.76 -33.78 -38.12
C ASP A 48 32.26 -33.60 -38.28
N VAL A 49 32.67 -33.95 -39.50
CA VAL A 49 34.01 -34.07 -40.07
C VAL A 49 34.91 -32.91 -39.66
N GLN A 50 36.17 -33.24 -39.33
CA GLN A 50 37.25 -32.30 -39.07
C GLN A 50 37.17 -31.10 -40.01
N PRO A 51 37.26 -29.85 -39.51
CA PRO A 51 37.34 -28.69 -40.38
C PRO A 51 38.53 -28.88 -41.32
N THR A 52 38.27 -28.98 -42.62
CA THR A 52 39.33 -28.88 -43.63
C THR A 52 40.02 -27.54 -43.46
N ILE A 53 41.34 -27.60 -43.30
CA ILE A 53 42.30 -26.53 -43.00
C ILE A 53 42.42 -25.55 -44.19
N GLU A 54 41.31 -25.07 -44.73
CA GLU A 54 41.30 -24.13 -45.86
C GLU A 54 40.66 -22.78 -45.53
N ASP A 55 39.90 -22.67 -44.42
CA ASP A 55 39.35 -21.39 -43.96
C ASP A 55 40.27 -20.63 -42.99
N ASP A 56 41.45 -21.16 -42.69
CA ASP A 56 42.47 -20.48 -41.89
C ASP A 56 43.35 -19.57 -42.76
N ARG A 57 42.71 -18.57 -43.39
CA ARG A 57 43.42 -17.51 -44.15
C ARG A 57 44.30 -16.62 -43.26
N THR A 58 44.31 -16.84 -41.96
CA THR A 58 45.16 -16.16 -40.98
C THR A 58 46.55 -16.79 -40.80
N GLU A 59 46.81 -18.01 -41.26
CA GLU A 59 48.12 -18.67 -41.06
C GLU A 59 49.22 -18.25 -42.04
N LYS A 60 48.90 -17.53 -43.14
CA LYS A 60 49.92 -17.12 -44.13
C LYS A 60 50.61 -15.78 -43.86
N LEU A 61 50.15 -15.02 -42.88
CA LEU A 61 50.91 -13.91 -42.33
C LEU A 61 51.44 -14.37 -40.99
N ASP A 62 52.74 -14.65 -40.92
CA ASP A 62 53.44 -14.81 -39.66
C ASP A 62 53.48 -13.43 -38.98
N VAL A 63 52.34 -13.01 -38.42
CA VAL A 63 52.14 -11.74 -37.74
C VAL A 63 53.16 -11.61 -36.61
N ARG A 64 53.58 -12.73 -36.03
CA ARG A 64 54.64 -12.81 -35.04
C ARG A 64 56.00 -12.41 -35.62
N ALA A 65 56.40 -12.96 -36.76
CA ALA A 65 57.64 -12.56 -37.43
C ALA A 65 57.64 -11.08 -37.89
N LEU A 66 56.49 -10.55 -38.32
CA LEU A 66 56.33 -9.13 -38.70
C LEU A 66 56.31 -8.17 -37.51
N LEU A 67 55.77 -8.58 -36.36
CA LEU A 67 55.78 -7.78 -35.13
C LEU A 67 57.16 -7.80 -34.45
N LEU A 68 57.89 -8.93 -34.43
CA LEU A 68 59.23 -9.03 -33.86
C LEU A 68 60.31 -8.21 -34.61
N ALA A 69 60.09 -7.89 -35.88
CA ALA A 69 61.01 -7.09 -36.68
C ALA A 69 61.05 -5.60 -36.29
N ASN A 70 60.08 -5.11 -35.50
CA ASN A 70 59.99 -3.71 -35.12
C ASN A 70 59.84 -3.56 -33.58
N PRO A 71 60.81 -2.99 -32.85
CA PRO A 71 60.80 -2.95 -31.39
C PRO A 71 59.62 -2.19 -30.78
N LYS A 72 58.93 -1.35 -31.55
CA LYS A 72 57.68 -0.67 -31.14
C LYS A 72 56.46 -1.60 -31.07
N ASN A 73 56.51 -2.77 -31.71
CA ASN A 73 55.41 -3.73 -31.76
C ASN A 73 55.44 -4.76 -30.61
N MET A 74 56.56 -4.86 -29.88
CA MET A 74 56.63 -5.74 -28.69
C MET A 74 55.65 -5.31 -27.61
N GLU A 75 55.38 -4.00 -27.46
CA GLU A 75 54.44 -3.51 -26.44
C GLU A 75 53.01 -3.95 -26.74
N SER A 76 52.59 -3.87 -28.01
CA SER A 76 51.30 -4.41 -28.45
C SER A 76 51.20 -5.93 -28.32
N GLU A 77 52.28 -6.67 -28.57
CA GLU A 77 52.29 -8.14 -28.40
C GLU A 77 52.21 -8.53 -26.91
N LEU A 78 52.92 -7.81 -26.04
CA LEU A 78 52.81 -7.98 -24.59
C LEU A 78 51.41 -7.64 -24.08
N GLN A 79 50.78 -6.59 -24.60
CA GLN A 79 49.40 -6.22 -24.27
C GLN A 79 48.43 -7.31 -24.73
N PHE A 80 48.57 -7.79 -25.97
CA PHE A 80 47.76 -8.88 -26.52
C PHE A 80 47.89 -10.16 -25.68
N HIS A 81 49.11 -10.56 -25.32
CA HIS A 81 49.31 -11.72 -24.46
C HIS A 81 48.74 -11.52 -23.06
N LYS A 82 48.87 -10.33 -22.47
CA LYS A 82 48.22 -10.02 -21.18
C LYS A 82 46.70 -10.17 -21.26
N GLU A 83 46.07 -9.66 -22.31
CA GLU A 83 44.63 -9.80 -22.53
C GLU A 83 44.23 -11.26 -22.77
N LEU A 84 45.00 -12.00 -23.58
CA LEU A 84 44.79 -13.42 -23.84
C LEU A 84 44.89 -14.24 -22.55
N PHE A 85 45.94 -14.05 -21.75
CA PHE A 85 46.11 -14.74 -20.46
C PHE A 85 45.03 -14.33 -19.46
N SER A 86 44.58 -13.08 -19.46
CA SER A 86 43.47 -12.62 -18.62
C SER A 86 42.17 -13.34 -18.98
N LYS A 87 41.84 -13.43 -20.27
CA LYS A 87 40.67 -14.19 -20.76
C LYS A 87 40.77 -15.68 -20.41
N LEU A 88 41.94 -16.27 -20.59
CA LEU A 88 42.18 -17.69 -20.31
C LEU A 88 42.06 -17.98 -18.80
N LYS A 89 42.57 -17.09 -17.95
CA LYS A 89 42.42 -17.16 -16.49
C LYS A 89 40.97 -17.01 -16.05
N PHE A 90 40.22 -16.08 -16.65
CA PHE A 90 38.80 -15.88 -16.36
C PHE A 90 38.00 -17.13 -16.71
N ASN A 91 38.18 -17.68 -17.92
CA ASN A 91 37.51 -18.91 -18.34
C ASN A 91 37.82 -20.10 -17.41
N TYR A 92 39.08 -20.25 -17.00
CA TYR A 92 39.46 -21.30 -16.06
C TYR A 92 38.80 -21.16 -14.68
N LEU A 93 38.76 -19.93 -14.15
CA LEU A 93 38.08 -19.66 -12.87
C LEU A 93 36.57 -19.89 -12.97
N GLU A 94 35.95 -19.45 -14.05
CA GLU A 94 34.52 -19.68 -14.31
C GLU A 94 34.22 -21.18 -14.41
N GLN A 95 35.05 -21.94 -15.16
CA GLN A 95 34.89 -23.38 -15.24
C GLN A 95 35.09 -24.07 -13.89
N SER A 96 36.13 -23.69 -13.14
CA SER A 96 36.41 -24.25 -11.81
C SER A 96 35.26 -24.01 -10.82
N THR A 97 34.67 -22.81 -10.86
CA THR A 97 33.52 -22.46 -10.02
C THR A 97 32.25 -23.19 -10.45
N LYS A 98 31.98 -23.31 -11.76
CA LYS A 98 30.88 -24.13 -12.30
C LYS A 98 31.00 -25.60 -11.88
N GLU A 99 32.19 -26.19 -12.02
CA GLU A 99 32.43 -27.57 -11.60
C GLU A 99 32.31 -27.74 -10.08
N ALA A 100 32.83 -26.81 -9.29
CA ALA A 100 32.70 -26.84 -7.83
C ALA A 100 31.23 -26.71 -7.38
N PHE A 101 30.45 -25.86 -8.05
CA PHE A 101 29.02 -25.69 -7.82
C PHE A 101 28.25 -26.97 -8.15
N LEU A 102 28.48 -27.55 -9.34
CA LEU A 102 27.86 -28.82 -9.73
C LEU A 102 28.25 -29.95 -8.78
N ARG A 103 29.52 -30.06 -8.38
CA ARG A 103 29.95 -31.03 -7.37
C ARG A 103 29.23 -30.81 -6.05
N ARG A 104 29.04 -29.57 -5.60
CA ARG A 104 28.34 -29.27 -4.33
C ARG A 104 26.85 -29.62 -4.39
N ILE A 105 26.19 -29.37 -5.52
CA ILE A 105 24.78 -29.75 -5.74
C ILE A 105 24.63 -31.26 -5.85
N LEU A 106 25.55 -31.94 -6.54
CA LEU A 106 25.48 -33.38 -6.77
C LEU A 106 26.02 -34.20 -5.59
N ALA A 107 26.82 -33.62 -4.70
CA ALA A 107 27.42 -34.31 -3.55
C ALA A 107 26.39 -34.83 -2.55
N LYS A 108 25.24 -34.17 -2.43
CA LYS A 108 24.11 -34.66 -1.65
C LYS A 108 22.94 -34.95 -2.59
N PRO A 109 22.63 -36.23 -2.90
CA PRO A 109 21.42 -36.54 -3.64
C PRO A 109 20.22 -35.98 -2.87
N VAL A 110 19.30 -35.33 -3.59
CA VAL A 110 18.05 -34.87 -3.02
C VAL A 110 17.31 -36.11 -2.51
N GLU A 111 17.16 -36.20 -1.19
CA GLU A 111 16.31 -37.21 -0.57
C GLU A 111 14.86 -36.87 -0.90
N TRP A 112 14.28 -37.65 -1.80
CA TRP A 112 12.86 -37.53 -2.13
C TRP A 112 12.07 -38.14 -0.97
N ALA A 113 11.18 -37.35 -0.37
CA ALA A 113 10.29 -37.84 0.67
C ALA A 113 9.54 -39.07 0.14
N THR A 114 9.54 -40.14 0.93
CA THR A 114 8.83 -41.36 0.53
C THR A 114 7.32 -41.12 0.54
N THR A 115 6.57 -41.82 -0.31
CA THR A 115 5.10 -41.69 -0.35
C THR A 115 4.45 -41.94 1.01
N ASP A 116 5.08 -42.75 1.87
CA ASP A 116 4.61 -43.03 3.23
C ASP A 116 4.90 -41.87 4.20
N GLU A 117 6.05 -41.19 4.08
CA GLU A 117 6.33 -39.93 4.78
C GLU A 117 5.34 -38.82 4.38
N ILE A 118 5.01 -38.74 3.09
CA ILE A 118 4.01 -37.79 2.60
C ILE A 118 2.63 -38.10 3.21
N LYS A 119 2.18 -39.35 3.19
CA LYS A 119 0.89 -39.73 3.79
C LYS A 119 0.85 -39.49 5.31
N THR A 120 1.94 -39.77 6.02
CA THR A 120 2.01 -39.56 7.47
C THR A 120 2.00 -38.07 7.81
N THR A 121 2.74 -37.25 7.08
CA THR A 121 2.72 -35.79 7.25
C THR A 121 1.37 -35.18 6.87
N GLU A 122 0.73 -35.64 5.80
CA GLU A 122 -0.63 -35.23 5.41
C GLU A 122 -1.66 -35.56 6.50
N LYS A 123 -1.55 -36.74 7.13
CA LYS A 123 -2.42 -37.14 8.25
C LYS A 123 -2.24 -36.22 9.46
N VAL A 124 -0.99 -35.95 9.85
CA VAL A 124 -0.68 -35.01 10.95
C VAL A 124 -1.20 -33.61 10.64
N ILE A 125 -1.01 -33.13 9.41
CA ILE A 125 -1.52 -31.83 8.97
C ILE A 125 -3.07 -31.80 9.02
N SER A 126 -3.73 -32.88 8.64
CA SER A 126 -5.19 -33.01 8.71
C SER A 126 -5.69 -32.94 10.16
N GLU A 127 -5.05 -33.66 11.08
CA GLU A 127 -5.36 -33.66 12.51
C GLU A 127 -5.15 -32.26 13.10
N LEU A 128 -3.99 -31.65 12.88
CA LEU A 128 -3.70 -30.28 13.34
C LEU A 128 -4.66 -29.24 12.76
N LYS A 129 -5.08 -29.37 11.50
CA LYS A 129 -6.11 -28.50 10.90
C LYS A 129 -7.47 -28.68 11.55
N SER A 130 -7.83 -29.90 11.95
CA SER A 130 -9.06 -30.18 12.68
C SER A 130 -9.05 -29.53 14.05
N ASP A 131 -7.95 -29.70 14.80
CA ASP A 131 -7.77 -29.11 16.12
C ASP A 131 -7.80 -27.58 16.07
N LEU A 132 -7.09 -26.98 15.11
CA LEU A 132 -7.08 -25.54 14.92
C LEU A 132 -8.49 -24.99 14.64
N LYS A 133 -9.31 -25.70 13.84
CA LYS A 133 -10.71 -25.33 13.61
C LYS A 133 -11.55 -25.42 14.89
N ALA A 134 -11.32 -26.44 15.72
CA ALA A 134 -12.00 -26.58 17.00
C ALA A 134 -11.64 -25.44 17.97
N TYR A 135 -10.35 -25.11 18.07
CA TYR A 135 -9.88 -23.98 18.89
C TYR A 135 -10.44 -22.64 18.39
N LYS A 136 -10.46 -22.42 17.07
CA LYS A 136 -11.03 -21.20 16.50
C LYS A 136 -12.51 -21.03 16.89
N LYS A 137 -13.31 -22.09 16.74
CA LYS A 137 -14.73 -22.09 17.15
C LYS A 137 -14.90 -21.82 18.66
N LYS A 138 -14.05 -22.43 19.49
CA LYS A 138 -14.08 -22.22 20.94
C LYS A 138 -13.77 -20.75 21.30
N THR A 139 -12.75 -20.16 20.69
CA THR A 139 -12.38 -18.76 20.90
C THR A 139 -13.48 -17.81 20.42
N GLU A 140 -14.09 -18.08 19.27
CA GLU A 140 -15.23 -17.29 18.76
C GLU A 140 -16.42 -17.33 19.73
N SER A 141 -16.76 -18.51 20.26
CA SER A 141 -17.82 -18.65 21.27
C SER A 141 -17.50 -17.91 22.57
N ILE A 142 -16.26 -17.98 23.07
CA ILE A 142 -15.85 -17.22 24.26
C ILE A 142 -15.95 -15.71 24.01
N ARG A 143 -15.54 -15.25 22.82
CA ARG A 143 -15.63 -13.83 22.44
C ARG A 143 -17.08 -13.36 22.41
N GLU A 144 -17.98 -14.17 21.86
CA GLU A 144 -19.41 -13.84 21.80
C GLU A 144 -20.03 -13.78 23.20
N ASN A 145 -19.70 -14.73 24.08
CA ASN A 145 -20.14 -14.71 25.48
C ASN A 145 -19.60 -13.46 26.23
N LEU A 146 -18.35 -13.07 25.98
CA LEU A 146 -17.78 -11.85 26.56
C LEU A 146 -18.47 -10.59 26.04
N ALA A 147 -18.76 -10.51 24.75
CA ALA A 147 -19.47 -9.39 24.17
C ALA A 147 -20.87 -9.26 24.78
N GLN A 148 -21.61 -10.37 24.91
CA GLN A 148 -22.91 -10.39 25.57
C GLN A 148 -22.83 -9.95 27.03
N LEU A 149 -21.81 -10.37 27.78
CA LEU A 149 -21.62 -9.97 29.17
C LEU A 149 -21.31 -8.47 29.29
N VAL A 150 -20.47 -7.94 28.40
CA VAL A 150 -20.16 -6.50 28.33
C VAL A 150 -21.42 -5.70 28.02
N ASP A 151 -22.21 -6.15 27.04
CA ASP A 151 -23.48 -5.52 26.70
C ASP A 151 -24.47 -5.60 27.86
N GLU A 152 -24.58 -6.72 28.57
CA GLU A 152 -25.46 -6.85 29.73
C GLU A 152 -25.05 -5.90 30.88
N VAL A 153 -23.75 -5.73 31.11
CA VAL A 153 -23.22 -4.81 32.13
C VAL A 153 -23.47 -3.35 31.74
N ASN A 154 -23.25 -3.01 30.47
CA ASN A 154 -23.38 -1.64 29.95
C ASN A 154 -24.85 -1.24 29.71
N THR A 155 -25.60 -2.03 28.96
CA THR A 155 -26.99 -1.75 28.55
C THR A 155 -28.00 -2.15 29.62
N GLY A 156 -27.76 -3.23 30.36
CA GLY A 156 -28.65 -3.73 31.40
C GLY A 156 -28.70 -2.83 32.65
N GLY A 157 -28.03 -1.68 32.63
CA GLY A 157 -28.05 -0.70 33.72
C GLY A 157 -27.42 -1.22 35.02
N LYS A 158 -26.85 -2.43 35.04
CA LYS A 158 -26.19 -3.02 36.22
C LYS A 158 -25.06 -2.12 36.70
N HIS A 159 -24.21 -1.63 35.80
CA HIS A 159 -23.15 -0.69 36.15
C HIS A 159 -23.71 0.61 36.75
N LYS A 160 -24.75 1.17 36.14
CA LYS A 160 -25.43 2.38 36.63
C LYS A 160 -26.06 2.15 38.01
N ASN A 161 -26.64 0.98 38.26
CA ASN A 161 -27.23 0.61 39.55
C ASN A 161 -26.16 0.39 40.61
N LEU A 162 -25.03 -0.25 40.27
CA LEU A 162 -23.88 -0.39 41.16
C LEU A 162 -23.33 0.98 41.58
N LEU A 163 -23.18 1.92 40.64
CA LEU A 163 -22.76 3.29 40.96
C LEU A 163 -23.75 4.01 41.87
N LYS A 164 -25.06 3.86 41.64
CA LYS A 164 -26.10 4.41 42.51
C LYS A 164 -26.07 3.80 43.92
N ASN A 165 -25.90 2.48 44.02
CA ASN A 165 -25.81 1.79 45.29
C ASN A 165 -24.56 2.20 46.07
N ARG A 166 -23.43 2.37 45.39
CA ARG A 166 -22.21 2.94 45.98
C ARG A 166 -22.45 4.33 46.55
N GLY A 167 -23.09 5.22 45.78
CA GLY A 167 -23.43 6.57 46.27
C GLY A 167 -24.33 6.54 47.51
N ARG A 168 -25.34 5.66 47.54
CA ARG A 168 -26.19 5.47 48.72
C ARG A 168 -25.43 4.93 49.92
N ALA A 169 -24.51 3.98 49.72
CA ALA A 169 -23.66 3.47 50.79
C ALA A 169 -22.78 4.59 51.36
N ASP A 170 -22.18 5.42 50.51
CA ASP A 170 -21.37 6.57 50.94
C ASP A 170 -22.20 7.59 51.74
N GLU A 171 -23.43 7.89 51.31
CA GLU A 171 -24.36 8.75 52.07
C GLU A 171 -24.74 8.17 53.44
N LEU A 172 -25.03 6.87 53.49
CA LEU A 172 -25.32 6.17 54.75
C LEU A 172 -24.11 6.19 55.69
N TRP A 173 -22.90 5.99 55.16
CA TRP A 173 -21.66 6.08 55.93
C TRP A 173 -21.45 7.49 56.49
N GLN A 174 -21.67 8.53 55.69
CA GLN A 174 -21.57 9.92 56.14
C GLN A 174 -22.61 10.26 57.23
N ARG A 175 -23.79 9.64 57.19
CA ARG A 175 -24.84 9.84 58.21
C ARG A 175 -24.60 9.01 59.48
N ALA A 176 -24.02 7.82 59.36
CA ALA A 176 -23.69 6.97 60.50
C ALA A 176 -22.55 7.56 61.34
N ALA A 177 -21.58 8.24 60.72
CA ALA A 177 -20.46 8.87 61.42
C ALA A 177 -20.87 9.84 62.55
N PRO A 178 -21.74 10.85 62.35
CA PRO A 178 -22.18 11.74 63.42
C PRO A 178 -23.09 11.05 64.44
N LEU A 179 -23.95 10.10 64.01
CA LEU A 179 -24.79 9.33 64.94
C LEU A 179 -23.93 8.50 65.91
N ASN A 180 -22.88 7.86 65.41
CA ASN A 180 -21.95 7.11 66.26
C ASN A 180 -21.18 8.02 67.22
N ALA A 181 -20.85 9.25 66.80
CA ALA A 181 -20.24 10.24 67.69
C ALA A 181 -21.21 10.69 68.81
N GLU A 182 -22.48 10.89 68.47
CA GLU A 182 -23.53 11.24 69.44
C GLU A 182 -23.80 10.10 70.44
N ILE A 183 -23.85 8.84 69.97
CA ILE A 183 -23.95 7.65 70.84
C ILE A 183 -22.75 7.59 71.80
N ALA A 184 -21.53 7.82 71.30
CA ALA A 184 -20.34 7.84 72.16
C ALA A 184 -20.41 8.95 73.22
N GLU A 185 -20.93 10.13 72.87
CA GLU A 185 -21.14 11.25 73.81
C GLU A 185 -22.22 10.93 74.86
N ILE A 186 -23.33 10.32 74.44
CA ILE A 186 -24.41 9.89 75.35
C ILE A 186 -23.89 8.82 76.31
N LEU A 187 -23.17 7.82 75.81
CA LEU A 187 -22.55 6.78 76.64
C LEU A 187 -21.53 7.35 77.62
N GLN A 188 -20.81 8.41 77.25
CA GLN A 188 -19.88 9.11 78.14
C GLN A 188 -20.60 9.91 79.24
N LYS A 189 -21.82 10.39 78.97
CA LYS A 189 -22.66 11.16 79.91
C LYS A 189 -23.61 10.31 80.74
N PHE A 190 -23.72 9.01 80.44
CA PHE A 190 -24.64 8.12 81.13
C PHE A 190 -24.02 7.63 82.45
N ASP A 191 -24.63 8.04 83.56
CA ASP A 191 -24.28 7.59 84.92
C ASP A 191 -25.28 6.48 85.33
N PRO A 192 -24.84 5.22 85.53
CA PRO A 192 -25.74 4.05 85.54
C PRO A 192 -26.62 3.90 86.79
N GLU A 193 -26.57 4.81 87.78
CA GLU A 193 -27.19 4.60 89.09
C GLU A 193 -28.55 5.31 89.32
N GLN A 194 -29.07 6.07 88.36
CA GLN A 194 -30.41 6.63 88.47
C GLN A 194 -31.23 6.26 87.25
N LYS A 195 -32.30 5.45 87.40
CA LYS A 195 -33.66 5.90 87.06
C LYS A 195 -34.77 4.86 87.29
N THR A 196 -35.93 5.47 87.50
CA THR A 196 -37.27 4.99 87.85
C THR A 196 -38.00 4.24 86.71
N LEU A 197 -38.92 3.36 87.08
CA LEU A 197 -39.72 2.42 86.28
C LEU A 197 -40.31 2.92 84.93
N SER A 198 -40.50 4.23 84.75
CA SER A 198 -40.90 4.85 83.47
C SER A 198 -39.80 4.82 82.40
N GLU A 199 -38.54 4.77 82.82
CA GLU A 199 -37.39 4.65 81.90
C GLU A 199 -37.11 3.21 81.49
N LEU A 200 -37.42 2.23 82.34
CA LEU A 200 -37.40 0.80 81.97
C LEU A 200 -38.36 0.49 80.80
N LEU A 201 -39.46 1.23 80.67
CA LEU A 201 -40.39 1.11 79.55
C LEU A 201 -39.85 1.76 78.26
N LYS A 202 -39.16 2.90 78.36
CA LYS A 202 -38.43 3.51 77.23
C LYS A 202 -37.26 2.64 76.78
N ILE A 203 -36.50 2.09 77.71
CA ILE A 203 -35.40 1.15 77.45
C ILE A 203 -35.91 -0.11 76.74
N ASN A 204 -37.10 -0.63 77.10
CA ASN A 204 -37.68 -1.78 76.40
C ASN A 204 -38.11 -1.43 74.95
N GLN A 205 -38.59 -0.22 74.73
CA GLN A 205 -38.93 0.29 73.40
C GLN A 205 -37.65 0.54 72.55
N GLU A 206 -36.59 1.05 73.18
CA GLU A 206 -35.26 1.21 72.59
C GLU A 206 -34.58 -0.15 72.33
N LEU A 207 -34.79 -1.15 73.18
CA LEU A 207 -34.33 -2.53 72.97
C LEU A 207 -34.99 -3.17 71.75
N SER A 208 -36.27 -2.89 71.47
CA SER A 208 -36.93 -3.34 70.24
C SER A 208 -36.34 -2.68 68.99
N GLN A 209 -35.99 -1.39 69.08
CA GLN A 209 -35.32 -0.69 67.98
C GLN A 209 -33.88 -1.19 67.78
N LEU A 210 -33.17 -1.49 68.87
CA LEU A 210 -31.85 -2.11 68.83
C LEU A 210 -31.91 -3.52 68.24
N GLN A 211 -32.94 -4.31 68.54
CA GLN A 211 -33.14 -5.62 67.93
C GLN A 211 -33.31 -5.52 66.41
N GLU A 212 -34.12 -4.56 65.94
CA GLU A 212 -34.27 -4.31 64.49
C GLU A 212 -32.97 -3.83 63.84
N LEU A 213 -32.17 -3.03 64.55
CA LEU A 213 -30.84 -2.61 64.08
C LEU A 213 -29.83 -3.76 64.08
N VAL A 214 -29.89 -4.68 65.03
CA VAL A 214 -29.07 -5.91 65.05
C VAL A 214 -29.46 -6.84 63.91
N ASP A 215 -30.74 -6.98 63.61
CA ASP A 215 -31.21 -7.77 62.46
C ASP A 215 -30.76 -7.13 61.13
N LYS A 216 -30.78 -5.79 61.04
CA LYS A 216 -30.20 -5.07 59.90
C LYS A 216 -28.68 -5.21 59.82
N GLN A 217 -27.98 -5.17 60.95
CA GLN A 217 -26.53 -5.32 61.01
C GLN A 217 -26.11 -6.72 60.58
N THR A 218 -26.81 -7.76 61.04
CA THR A 218 -26.53 -9.15 60.63
C THR A 218 -26.83 -9.39 59.15
N ALA A 219 -27.85 -8.73 58.57
CA ALA A 219 -28.10 -8.77 57.13
C ALA A 219 -26.97 -8.09 56.33
N VAL A 220 -26.48 -6.94 56.79
CA VAL A 220 -25.32 -6.25 56.19
C VAL A 220 -24.04 -7.07 56.33
N ASP A 221 -23.83 -7.73 57.47
CA ASP A 221 -22.67 -8.59 57.70
C ASP A 221 -22.71 -9.83 56.79
N ALA A 222 -23.90 -10.39 56.51
CA ALA A 222 -24.08 -11.45 55.53
C ALA A 222 -23.81 -11.00 54.09
N GLU A 223 -24.22 -9.79 53.72
CA GLU A 223 -23.92 -9.18 52.42
C GLU A 223 -22.41 -8.91 52.26
N ASN A 224 -21.75 -8.40 53.30
CA ASN A 224 -20.31 -8.20 53.34
C ASN A 224 -19.54 -9.53 53.25
N ALA A 225 -20.04 -10.60 53.90
CA ALA A 225 -19.47 -11.93 53.77
C ALA A 225 -19.56 -12.47 52.32
N ALA A 226 -20.67 -12.20 51.63
CA ALA A 226 -20.81 -12.55 50.21
C ALA A 226 -19.86 -11.73 49.31
N ALA A 227 -19.75 -10.42 49.55
CA ALA A 227 -18.84 -9.54 48.79
C ALA A 227 -17.36 -9.88 49.01
N THR A 228 -16.97 -10.27 50.24
CA THR A 228 -15.60 -10.72 50.52
C THR A 228 -15.29 -12.06 49.87
N ALA A 229 -16.25 -12.98 49.78
CA ALA A 229 -16.11 -14.23 49.03
C ALA A 229 -15.95 -13.98 47.52
N GLU A 230 -16.71 -13.04 46.94
CA GLU A 230 -16.58 -12.63 45.54
C GLU A 230 -15.22 -11.98 45.26
N SER A 231 -14.75 -11.09 46.15
CA SER A 231 -13.41 -10.50 46.05
C SER A 231 -12.30 -11.56 46.13
N ALA A 232 -12.46 -12.59 46.97
CA ALA A 232 -11.51 -13.70 47.05
C ALA A 232 -11.48 -14.50 45.75
N HIS A 233 -12.64 -14.77 45.13
CA HIS A 233 -12.72 -15.41 43.81
C HIS A 233 -12.08 -14.56 42.72
N LEU A 234 -12.32 -13.24 42.68
CA LEU A 234 -11.67 -12.37 41.70
C LEU A 234 -10.14 -12.35 41.87
N SER A 235 -9.65 -12.39 43.12
CA SER A 235 -8.22 -12.48 43.39
C SER A 235 -7.60 -13.78 42.89
N THR A 236 -8.30 -14.93 42.98
CA THR A 236 -7.79 -16.20 42.45
C THR A 236 -7.78 -16.21 40.92
N VAL A 237 -8.81 -15.64 40.28
CA VAL A 237 -8.84 -15.48 38.81
C VAL A 237 -7.73 -14.56 38.32
N LEU A 238 -7.46 -13.46 39.01
CA LEU A 238 -6.34 -12.58 38.67
C LEU A 238 -4.99 -13.31 38.79
N ALA A 239 -4.80 -14.12 39.83
CA ALA A 239 -3.59 -14.92 39.97
C ALA A 239 -3.41 -15.92 38.81
N ASP A 240 -4.47 -16.62 38.40
CA ASP A 240 -4.45 -17.56 37.25
C ASP A 240 -4.22 -16.85 35.90
N LEU A 241 -4.76 -15.65 35.71
CA LEU A 241 -4.46 -14.85 34.53
C LEU A 241 -3.00 -14.38 34.53
N GLN A 242 -2.47 -14.01 35.69
CA GLN A 242 -1.10 -13.54 35.83
C GLN A 242 -0.09 -14.67 35.59
N THR A 243 -0.37 -15.90 36.03
CA THR A 243 0.45 -17.08 35.68
C THR A 243 0.42 -17.35 34.18
N LYS A 244 -0.75 -17.32 33.54
CA LYS A 244 -0.88 -17.49 32.07
C LYS A 244 -0.15 -16.41 31.28
N VAL A 245 -0.18 -15.16 31.74
CA VAL A 245 0.60 -14.06 31.13
C VAL A 245 2.10 -14.33 31.26
N ASN A 246 2.56 -14.81 32.40
CA ASN A 246 3.97 -15.15 32.61
C ASN A 246 4.39 -16.37 31.78
N GLU A 247 3.55 -17.38 31.64
CA GLU A 247 3.78 -18.52 30.73
C GLU A 247 3.87 -18.07 29.28
N ALA A 248 2.97 -17.19 28.83
CA ALA A 248 3.02 -16.61 27.49
C ALA A 248 4.31 -15.79 27.27
N LYS A 249 4.74 -15.00 28.26
CA LYS A 249 6.03 -14.27 28.21
C LYS A 249 7.22 -15.23 28.12
N ASN A 250 7.22 -16.30 28.91
CA ASN A 250 8.29 -17.30 28.88
C ASN A 250 8.31 -18.07 27.55
N ALA A 251 7.14 -18.34 26.95
CA ALA A 251 7.04 -18.95 25.62
C ALA A 251 7.59 -18.02 24.52
N VAL A 252 7.47 -16.69 24.68
CA VAL A 252 8.14 -15.71 23.81
C VAL A 252 9.65 -15.75 24.01
N HIS A 253 10.15 -15.87 25.24
CA HIS A 253 11.59 -15.99 25.51
C HIS A 253 12.23 -17.30 25.01
N LEU A 254 11.43 -18.34 24.76
CA LEU A 254 11.87 -19.59 24.14
C LEU A 254 11.93 -19.50 22.60
N ARG A 255 11.53 -18.37 21.98
CA ARG A 255 11.73 -18.17 20.54
C ARG A 255 13.23 -18.07 20.23
N ASP A 256 13.59 -18.65 19.09
CA ASP A 256 14.94 -18.53 18.52
C ASP A 256 15.27 -17.04 18.34
N PRO A 257 16.36 -16.53 18.96
CA PRO A 257 16.79 -15.13 18.82
C PRO A 257 16.96 -14.68 17.37
N ASN A 258 17.28 -15.63 16.47
CA ASN A 258 17.39 -15.34 15.05
C ASN A 258 16.03 -15.01 14.43
N LEU A 259 14.96 -15.68 14.86
CA LEU A 259 13.60 -15.43 14.36
C LEU A 259 13.10 -14.04 14.75
N ASP A 260 13.44 -13.57 15.96
CA ASP A 260 13.15 -12.20 16.38
C ASP A 260 13.94 -11.18 15.55
N GLY A 261 15.21 -11.48 15.21
CA GLY A 261 15.99 -10.70 14.26
C GLY A 261 15.31 -10.58 12.88
N TYR A 262 14.79 -11.69 12.34
CA TYR A 262 14.03 -11.68 11.08
C TYR A 262 12.71 -10.91 11.20
N LEU A 263 11.99 -11.01 12.33
CA LEU A 263 10.75 -10.27 12.55
C LEU A 263 10.99 -8.76 12.60
N VAL A 264 12.02 -8.32 13.34
CA VAL A 264 12.42 -6.91 13.40
C VAL A 264 12.85 -6.42 12.02
N TRP A 265 13.61 -7.22 11.27
CA TRP A 265 13.99 -6.90 9.90
C TRP A 265 12.78 -6.78 8.97
N CYS A 266 11.84 -7.75 9.01
CA CYS A 266 10.61 -7.70 8.24
C CYS A 266 9.75 -6.50 8.61
N GLN A 267 9.63 -6.15 9.89
CA GLN A 267 8.90 -4.97 10.36
C GLN A 267 9.56 -3.68 9.86
N SER A 268 10.88 -3.55 10.01
CA SER A 268 11.64 -2.40 9.53
C SER A 268 11.53 -2.22 8.02
N TRP A 269 11.65 -3.31 7.25
CA TRP A 269 11.46 -3.27 5.79
C TRP A 269 10.03 -2.95 5.41
N THR A 270 9.05 -3.49 6.12
CA THR A 270 7.64 -3.19 5.90
C THR A 270 7.34 -1.71 6.15
N THR A 271 7.86 -1.15 7.25
CA THR A 271 7.76 0.30 7.53
C THR A 271 8.44 1.11 6.44
N LYS A 272 9.64 0.74 5.99
CA LYS A 272 10.33 1.49 4.94
C LYS A 272 9.61 1.41 3.59
N LEU A 273 9.02 0.26 3.29
CA LEU A 273 8.24 0.06 2.08
C LEU A 273 6.92 0.85 2.16
N MET A 274 6.29 0.94 3.34
CA MET A 274 5.16 1.83 3.59
C MET A 274 5.54 3.31 3.40
N GLU A 275 6.68 3.75 3.93
CA GLU A 275 7.21 5.12 3.72
C GLU A 275 7.42 5.42 2.23
N LEU A 276 8.09 4.54 1.49
CA LEU A 276 8.30 4.69 0.03
C LEU A 276 6.98 4.68 -0.74
N GLN A 277 5.96 4.00 -0.21
CA GLN A 277 4.61 4.00 -0.75
C GLN A 277 3.78 5.22 -0.33
N GLY A 278 4.32 6.13 0.48
CA GLY A 278 3.60 7.27 1.03
C GLY A 278 2.49 6.87 1.99
N ILE A 279 2.50 5.64 2.52
CA ILE A 279 1.54 5.16 3.50
C ILE A 279 2.06 5.54 4.89
N VAL A 280 1.32 6.40 5.59
CA VAL A 280 1.65 6.86 6.95
C VAL A 280 1.19 5.87 7.99
N GLN A 281 -0.03 5.36 7.83
CA GLN A 281 -0.66 4.55 8.87
C GLN A 281 -1.65 3.55 8.27
N ILE A 282 -1.57 2.31 8.73
CA ILE A 282 -2.56 1.27 8.44
C ILE A 282 -3.21 0.86 9.76
N GLU A 283 -4.52 1.00 9.86
CA GLU A 283 -5.31 0.65 11.03
C GLU A 283 -6.36 -0.40 10.66
N ALA A 284 -6.27 -1.57 11.29
CA ALA A 284 -7.28 -2.62 11.17
C ALA A 284 -8.43 -2.33 12.15
N VAL A 285 -9.40 -1.53 11.70
CA VAL A 285 -10.57 -1.12 12.51
C VAL A 285 -11.46 -2.33 12.85
N SER A 286 -11.58 -3.29 11.94
CA SER A 286 -12.23 -4.58 12.20
C SER A 286 -11.70 -5.67 11.27
N ILE A 287 -12.14 -6.92 11.45
CA ILE A 287 -11.77 -8.05 10.56
C ILE A 287 -12.09 -7.74 9.08
N ASN A 288 -13.11 -6.93 8.84
CA ASN A 288 -13.57 -6.56 7.50
C ASN A 288 -13.30 -5.10 7.16
N LYS A 289 -12.65 -4.32 8.03
CA LYS A 289 -12.42 -2.88 7.80
C LYS A 289 -10.95 -2.54 7.97
N LEU A 290 -10.36 -2.05 6.89
CA LEU A 290 -8.97 -1.62 6.85
C LEU A 290 -8.94 -0.13 6.50
N LYS A 291 -8.30 0.67 7.35
CA LYS A 291 -8.09 2.09 7.11
C LYS A 291 -6.63 2.30 6.74
N VAL A 292 -6.38 2.92 5.59
CA VAL A 292 -5.04 3.25 5.10
C VAL A 292 -4.95 4.77 4.96
N THR A 293 -4.01 5.39 5.66
CA THR A 293 -3.78 6.83 5.63
C THR A 293 -2.52 7.09 4.81
N PHE A 294 -2.63 7.94 3.79
CA PHE A 294 -1.50 8.36 2.97
C PHE A 294 -0.98 9.71 3.46
N ALA A 295 0.33 9.92 3.35
CA ALA A 295 0.96 11.20 3.62
C ALA A 295 0.49 12.21 2.58
N ALA A 296 0.16 13.41 3.02
CA ALA A 296 0.20 14.55 2.11
C ALA A 296 1.63 14.68 1.57
N PHE A 297 1.79 14.81 0.26
CA PHE A 297 3.09 15.10 -0.35
C PHE A 297 3.50 16.50 0.12
N ASP A 298 4.54 16.57 0.95
CA ASP A 298 5.21 17.83 1.27
C ASP A 298 6.29 18.06 0.20
N ASP A 299 5.95 18.82 -0.84
CA ASP A 299 6.90 19.20 -1.92
C ASP A 299 7.99 20.19 -1.45
N THR A 300 8.20 20.35 -0.14
CA THR A 300 9.12 21.35 0.42
C THR A 300 10.59 20.94 0.41
N GLU A 301 10.97 19.77 -0.11
CA GLU A 301 12.36 19.29 0.03
C GLU A 301 13.39 19.89 -0.94
N ASP A 302 13.01 20.58 -2.02
CA ASP A 302 14.00 21.16 -2.95
C ASP A 302 14.18 22.68 -2.79
N GLY A 303 15.04 23.06 -1.85
CA GLY A 303 16.15 23.98 -2.15
C GLY A 303 15.89 25.47 -2.39
N ALA A 304 14.75 26.05 -2.00
CA ALA A 304 14.56 27.51 -2.01
C ALA A 304 14.90 28.13 -0.65
N GLU A 305 16.16 28.01 -0.21
CA GLU A 305 16.71 28.90 0.81
C GLU A 305 16.82 30.31 0.19
N ASN A 306 16.24 31.31 0.86
CA ASN A 306 16.28 32.74 0.55
C ASN A 306 15.13 33.28 -0.32
N ASN A 307 13.97 33.53 0.30
CA ASN A 307 13.33 34.86 0.34
C ASN A 307 12.05 34.78 1.18
N ASN A 308 12.23 34.94 2.50
CA ASN A 308 11.16 35.05 3.49
C ASN A 308 10.51 36.43 3.40
N GLU A 309 9.24 36.50 2.99
CA GLU A 309 8.29 37.50 3.55
C GLU A 309 6.80 37.25 3.20
N HIS A 310 6.43 36.28 2.35
CA HIS A 310 5.02 36.04 1.97
C HIS A 310 4.53 34.58 2.07
N LYS A 311 5.22 33.69 2.80
CA LYS A 311 4.89 32.25 2.84
C LYS A 311 3.81 31.84 3.86
N ASP A 312 3.44 32.71 4.80
CA ASP A 312 2.79 32.26 6.05
C ASP A 312 1.28 31.91 5.96
N ASN A 313 0.60 32.08 4.83
CA ASN A 313 -0.86 31.86 4.77
C ASN A 313 -1.37 30.75 3.82
N PHE A 314 -0.51 30.11 3.02
CA PHE A 314 -0.97 29.14 2.02
C PHE A 314 -0.70 27.66 2.37
N GLU A 315 0.21 27.37 3.32
CA GLU A 315 0.60 25.98 3.65
C GLU A 315 -0.40 25.23 4.55
N ASN A 316 -1.36 25.90 5.20
CA ASN A 316 -2.20 25.25 6.23
C ASN A 316 -3.42 24.47 5.71
N ASP A 317 -3.87 24.64 4.47
CA ASP A 317 -5.10 23.97 4.00
C ASP A 317 -4.86 22.72 3.14
N ILE A 318 -3.61 22.52 2.70
CA ILE A 318 -3.21 21.49 1.71
C ILE A 318 -2.71 20.21 2.39
N SER A 319 -2.38 20.25 3.68
CA SER A 319 -1.76 19.16 4.45
C SER A 319 -2.75 18.14 5.04
N LYS A 320 -4.03 18.19 4.66
CA LYS A 320 -5.01 17.20 5.13
C LYS A 320 -4.68 15.83 4.51
N ASN A 321 -4.20 14.92 5.35
CA ASN A 321 -3.95 13.52 4.96
C ASN A 321 -5.21 12.88 4.36
N VAL A 322 -5.05 12.30 3.17
CA VAL A 322 -6.11 11.57 2.47
C VAL A 322 -6.22 10.17 3.08
N GLN A 323 -7.43 9.78 3.48
CA GLN A 323 -7.69 8.49 4.13
C GLN A 323 -8.48 7.57 3.19
N LEU A 324 -7.95 6.39 2.90
CA LEU A 324 -8.62 5.36 2.13
C LEU A 324 -9.20 4.31 3.08
N HIS A 325 -10.53 4.20 3.10
CA HIS A 325 -11.25 3.21 3.88
C HIS A 325 -11.63 2.03 2.99
N PHE A 326 -11.22 0.82 3.37
CA PHE A 326 -11.62 -0.42 2.74
C PHE A 326 -12.62 -1.18 3.61
N GLU A 327 -13.67 -1.70 2.99
CA GLU A 327 -14.61 -2.64 3.60
C GLU A 327 -14.67 -3.93 2.78
N ILE A 328 -14.18 -5.03 3.36
CA ILE A 328 -14.12 -6.34 2.70
C ILE A 328 -15.44 -7.08 2.96
N HIS A 329 -16.15 -7.41 1.88
CA HIS A 329 -17.38 -8.18 1.94
C HIS A 329 -17.11 -9.61 1.51
N THR A 330 -17.33 -10.58 2.40
CA THR A 330 -17.28 -12.00 2.07
C THR A 330 -18.69 -12.47 1.73
N ASN A 331 -18.98 -12.72 0.46
CA ASN A 331 -20.27 -13.28 0.08
C ASN A 331 -20.31 -14.77 0.47
N THR A 332 -21.34 -15.18 1.23
CA THR A 332 -21.51 -16.54 1.76
C THR A 332 -22.04 -17.55 0.73
N SER A 333 -22.20 -17.15 -0.52
CA SER A 333 -22.59 -18.04 -1.61
C SER A 333 -21.50 -19.09 -1.93
N VAL A 334 -21.92 -20.16 -2.61
CA VAL A 334 -21.18 -21.42 -2.85
C VAL A 334 -19.77 -21.22 -3.45
N LEU A 335 -19.47 -20.06 -4.03
CA LEU A 335 -18.18 -19.73 -4.64
C LEU A 335 -17.27 -18.81 -3.80
N LEU A 336 -17.62 -18.45 -2.56
CA LEU A 336 -16.80 -17.62 -1.65
C LEU A 336 -16.16 -16.41 -2.35
N LYS A 337 -16.92 -15.71 -3.22
CA LYS A 337 -16.41 -14.50 -3.86
C LYS A 337 -16.29 -13.40 -2.81
N LYS A 338 -15.08 -12.87 -2.65
CA LYS A 338 -14.81 -11.70 -1.83
C LYS A 338 -14.86 -10.48 -2.72
N SER A 339 -15.62 -9.46 -2.33
CA SER A 339 -15.57 -8.13 -2.94
C SER A 339 -15.00 -7.15 -1.93
N VAL A 340 -14.33 -6.12 -2.43
CA VAL A 340 -13.81 -5.03 -1.61
C VAL A 340 -14.58 -3.78 -2.00
N ASP A 341 -15.19 -3.10 -1.04
CA ASP A 341 -15.65 -1.74 -1.19
C ASP A 341 -14.54 -0.80 -0.69
N ALA A 342 -14.34 0.33 -1.34
CA ALA A 342 -13.35 1.31 -0.90
C ALA A 342 -13.85 2.73 -1.13
N LYS A 343 -13.61 3.60 -0.15
CA LYS A 343 -14.01 5.01 -0.20
C LYS A 343 -12.88 5.89 0.29
N LEU A 344 -12.61 6.97 -0.46
CA LEU A 344 -11.75 8.05 -0.01
C LEU A 344 -12.50 8.97 0.95
N ILE A 345 -11.83 9.36 2.03
CA ILE A 345 -12.28 10.33 3.02
C ILE A 345 -11.34 11.53 2.92
N ASN A 346 -11.92 12.73 3.01
CA ASN A 346 -11.23 14.02 2.82
C ASN A 346 -10.74 14.27 1.38
N SER A 347 -11.40 13.67 0.40
CA SER A 347 -11.15 13.93 -1.02
C SER A 347 -12.46 13.76 -1.80
N ASP A 348 -12.66 14.60 -2.82
CA ASP A 348 -13.80 14.52 -3.75
C ASP A 348 -13.53 13.56 -4.92
N ILE A 349 -12.36 12.90 -4.93
CA ILE A 349 -11.98 11.93 -5.96
C ILE A 349 -12.86 10.67 -5.84
N ASP A 350 -13.60 10.37 -6.90
CA ASP A 350 -14.29 9.09 -7.03
C ASP A 350 -13.31 7.98 -7.45
N ILE A 351 -13.36 6.86 -6.73
CA ILE A 351 -12.57 5.65 -6.97
C ILE A 351 -13.44 4.42 -7.27
N SER A 352 -14.74 4.61 -7.46
CA SER A 352 -15.72 3.54 -7.64
C SER A 352 -15.40 2.67 -8.86
N ASP A 353 -14.89 3.27 -9.93
CA ASP A 353 -14.43 2.58 -11.13
C ASP A 353 -13.19 1.70 -10.90
N ILE A 354 -12.21 2.17 -10.11
CA ILE A 354 -11.05 1.37 -9.68
C ILE A 354 -11.52 0.17 -8.87
N VAL A 355 -12.43 0.41 -7.92
CA VAL A 355 -13.01 -0.64 -7.07
C VAL A 355 -13.74 -1.67 -7.93
N ASN A 356 -14.54 -1.24 -8.89
CA ASN A 356 -15.24 -2.12 -9.83
C ASN A 356 -14.26 -2.91 -10.69
N MET A 357 -13.25 -2.26 -11.27
CA MET A 357 -12.21 -2.91 -12.06
C MET A 357 -11.50 -3.99 -11.25
N ALA A 358 -11.06 -3.67 -10.03
CA ALA A 358 -10.36 -4.62 -9.17
C ALA A 358 -11.25 -5.81 -8.77
N ASN A 359 -12.55 -5.58 -8.51
CA ASN A 359 -13.52 -6.64 -8.18
C ASN A 359 -13.93 -7.52 -9.40
N THR A 360 -13.81 -6.99 -10.62
CA THR A 360 -14.08 -7.74 -11.87
C THR A 360 -12.86 -8.52 -12.36
N THR A 361 -11.66 -8.15 -11.93
CA THR A 361 -10.42 -8.86 -12.29
C THR A 361 -10.49 -10.27 -11.70
N ASP A 362 -10.73 -11.26 -12.56
CA ASP A 362 -10.96 -12.66 -12.15
C ASP A 362 -9.64 -13.30 -11.71
N ILE A 363 -9.26 -13.05 -10.46
CA ILE A 363 -8.03 -13.60 -9.89
C ILE A 363 -8.37 -15.00 -9.39
N GLN A 364 -8.17 -16.00 -10.24
CA GLN A 364 -8.30 -17.42 -9.88
C GLN A 364 -7.29 -17.91 -8.81
N SER A 365 -6.42 -17.02 -8.30
CA SER A 365 -5.41 -17.37 -7.31
C SER A 365 -5.89 -17.12 -5.87
N SER A 366 -5.41 -17.97 -4.96
CA SER A 366 -5.65 -17.85 -3.50
C SER A 366 -5.13 -16.54 -2.89
N ALA A 367 -4.37 -15.74 -3.63
CA ALA A 367 -3.91 -14.40 -3.24
C ALA A 367 -4.95 -13.28 -3.52
N GLY A 368 -6.10 -13.61 -4.11
CA GLY A 368 -7.03 -12.65 -4.74
C GLY A 368 -7.33 -11.39 -3.94
N THR A 369 -7.69 -11.49 -2.64
CA THR A 369 -8.06 -10.28 -1.86
C THR A 369 -6.89 -9.35 -1.62
N ALA A 370 -5.68 -9.87 -1.38
CA ALA A 370 -4.50 -9.04 -1.16
C ALA A 370 -4.12 -8.31 -2.45
N HIS A 371 -4.25 -8.98 -3.60
CA HIS A 371 -3.97 -8.37 -4.89
C HIS A 371 -5.02 -7.31 -5.27
N ILE A 372 -6.30 -7.53 -4.99
CA ILE A 372 -7.37 -6.53 -5.17
C ILE A 372 -7.10 -5.28 -4.33
N ILE A 373 -6.79 -5.46 -3.04
CA ILE A 373 -6.48 -4.32 -2.15
C ILE A 373 -5.25 -3.56 -2.66
N TRP A 374 -4.21 -4.28 -3.10
CA TRP A 374 -3.01 -3.68 -3.65
C TRP A 374 -3.29 -2.88 -4.94
N LEU A 375 -4.07 -3.42 -5.88
CA LEU A 375 -4.47 -2.72 -7.10
C LEU A 375 -5.25 -1.44 -6.77
N ILE A 376 -6.25 -1.53 -5.88
CA ILE A 376 -7.04 -0.36 -5.47
C ILE A 376 -6.13 0.68 -4.81
N ALA A 377 -5.26 0.27 -3.89
CA ALA A 377 -4.34 1.18 -3.20
C ALA A 377 -3.36 1.86 -4.16
N GLN A 378 -2.79 1.12 -5.10
CA GLN A 378 -1.86 1.66 -6.08
C GLN A 378 -2.54 2.65 -7.02
N GLU A 379 -3.68 2.28 -7.60
CA GLU A 379 -4.36 3.12 -8.57
C GLU A 379 -4.95 4.37 -7.90
N THR A 380 -5.48 4.22 -6.69
CA THR A 380 -5.93 5.36 -5.87
C THR A 380 -4.78 6.30 -5.56
N ARG A 381 -3.60 5.77 -5.23
CA ARG A 381 -2.41 6.59 -4.99
C ARG A 381 -2.02 7.37 -6.24
N THR A 382 -1.98 6.72 -7.40
CA THR A 382 -1.68 7.39 -8.67
C THR A 382 -2.65 8.53 -8.92
N ARG A 383 -3.96 8.31 -8.73
CA ARG A 383 -4.97 9.37 -8.91
C ARG A 383 -4.86 10.52 -7.92
N VAL A 384 -4.65 10.22 -6.64
CA VAL A 384 -4.45 11.25 -5.62
C VAL A 384 -3.21 12.07 -5.94
N TRP A 385 -2.15 11.43 -6.42
CA TRP A 385 -0.93 12.11 -6.86
C TRP A 385 -1.18 13.00 -8.09
N CYS A 386 -1.82 12.48 -9.14
CA CYS A 386 -2.18 13.26 -10.33
C CYS A 386 -3.07 14.46 -9.98
N TRP A 387 -4.10 14.25 -9.15
CA TRP A 387 -4.97 15.32 -8.67
C TRP A 387 -4.19 16.39 -7.90
N LYS A 388 -3.31 15.97 -6.99
CA LYS A 388 -2.50 16.91 -6.21
C LYS A 388 -1.55 17.71 -7.09
N PHE A 389 -0.92 17.05 -8.05
CA PHE A 389 -0.04 17.69 -9.02
C PHE A 389 -0.80 18.74 -9.83
N ARG A 390 -2.01 18.42 -10.31
CA ARG A 390 -2.87 19.38 -11.03
C ARG A 390 -3.21 20.60 -10.17
N GLU A 391 -3.55 20.41 -8.90
CA GLU A 391 -3.81 21.50 -7.96
C GLU A 391 -2.60 22.40 -7.74
N VAL A 392 -1.40 21.83 -7.60
CA VAL A 392 -0.15 22.60 -7.45
C VAL A 392 0.16 23.36 -8.74
N GLU A 393 0.01 22.71 -9.89
CA GLU A 393 0.24 23.31 -11.20
C GLU A 393 -0.74 24.45 -11.49
N LYS A 394 -2.03 24.25 -11.20
CA LYS A 394 -3.08 25.27 -11.28
C LYS A 394 -2.70 26.51 -10.46
N LYS A 395 -2.33 26.32 -9.19
CA LYS A 395 -1.88 27.43 -8.32
C LYS A 395 -0.63 28.12 -8.83
N ARG A 396 0.33 27.35 -9.36
CA ARG A 396 1.55 27.91 -9.95
C ARG A 396 1.25 28.81 -11.15
N LEU A 397 0.31 28.40 -11.99
CA LEU A 397 -0.08 29.12 -13.19
C LEU A 397 -0.98 30.33 -12.89
N GLU A 398 -1.81 30.27 -11.85
CA GLU A 398 -2.62 31.42 -11.37
C GLU A 398 -1.76 32.60 -10.89
N ILE A 399 -0.49 32.36 -10.52
CA ILE A 399 0.47 33.40 -10.09
C ILE A 399 1.11 34.10 -11.30
N VAL A 400 1.06 33.52 -12.50
CA VAL A 400 1.74 34.07 -13.68
C VAL A 400 0.92 35.23 -14.25
N ASP A 401 1.39 36.46 -14.00
CA ASP A 401 0.77 37.68 -14.54
C ASP A 401 0.66 37.65 -16.08
N GLY A 402 -0.53 37.98 -16.60
CA GLY A 402 -0.78 38.07 -18.04
C GLY A 402 -1.10 36.75 -18.73
N LEU A 403 -1.32 35.67 -17.97
CA LEU A 403 -1.82 34.39 -18.47
C LEU A 403 -3.34 34.32 -18.28
N HIS A 404 -4.12 34.15 -19.35
CA HIS A 404 -5.52 33.77 -19.22
C HIS A 404 -5.59 32.27 -18.98
N MET A 405 -6.16 31.85 -17.85
CA MET A 405 -6.27 30.43 -17.54
C MET A 405 -7.66 30.09 -17.02
N CYS A 406 -8.27 29.06 -17.62
CA CYS A 406 -9.52 28.47 -17.16
C CYS A 406 -9.31 26.96 -16.99
N TRP A 407 -9.53 26.45 -15.77
CA TRP A 407 -9.52 25.02 -15.47
C TRP A 407 -10.95 24.53 -15.31
N ASP A 408 -11.35 23.59 -16.13
CA ASP A 408 -12.55 22.78 -15.96
C ASP A 408 -12.14 21.43 -15.38
N ASP A 409 -12.36 21.27 -14.07
CA ASP A 409 -11.98 20.07 -13.33
C ASP A 409 -12.85 18.84 -13.71
N GLU A 410 -14.07 19.05 -14.24
CA GLU A 410 -14.99 17.97 -14.62
C GLU A 410 -14.60 17.33 -15.96
N GLU A 411 -14.28 18.16 -16.96
CA GLU A 411 -13.87 17.71 -18.30
C GLU A 411 -12.35 17.49 -18.42
N GLY A 412 -11.59 17.87 -17.39
CA GLY A 412 -10.13 17.89 -17.44
C GLY A 412 -9.60 18.85 -18.51
N LEU A 413 -10.36 19.91 -18.81
CA LEU A 413 -10.02 20.88 -19.85
C LEU A 413 -9.27 22.05 -19.22
N VAL A 414 -8.14 22.42 -19.81
CA VAL A 414 -7.38 23.60 -19.43
C VAL A 414 -7.26 24.51 -20.63
N GLU A 415 -7.85 25.70 -20.53
CA GLU A 415 -7.70 26.76 -21.51
C GLU A 415 -6.56 27.68 -21.08
N VAL A 416 -5.60 27.87 -21.97
CA VAL A 416 -4.41 28.68 -21.72
C VAL A 416 -4.27 29.73 -22.81
N GLY A 417 -4.49 30.99 -22.45
CA GLY A 417 -4.23 32.15 -23.28
C GLY A 417 -2.85 32.74 -23.00
N VAL A 418 -2.02 32.83 -24.04
CA VAL A 418 -0.71 33.48 -23.97
C VAL A 418 -0.73 34.73 -24.84
N ALA A 419 -0.58 35.90 -24.21
CA ALA A 419 -0.44 37.16 -24.93
C ALA A 419 0.91 37.22 -25.66
N THR A 420 0.89 37.27 -27.00
CA THR A 420 2.10 37.39 -27.82
C THR A 420 2.64 38.82 -27.77
N THR A 421 3.75 39.03 -27.05
CA THR A 421 4.36 40.37 -26.87
C THR A 421 5.13 40.89 -28.11
N GLN A 422 5.19 40.14 -29.21
CA GLN A 422 6.03 40.48 -30.38
C GLN A 422 5.42 41.48 -31.38
N GLY A 423 4.30 42.14 -31.04
CA GLY A 423 3.79 43.26 -31.80
C GLY A 423 4.61 44.53 -31.64
N ARG A 424 5.50 44.79 -32.59
CA ARG A 424 6.13 46.10 -32.76
C ARG A 424 5.01 47.15 -32.90
N ALA A 425 4.93 48.09 -31.96
CA ALA A 425 3.95 49.17 -31.94
C ALA A 425 3.96 49.92 -33.28
N THR A 426 3.07 49.54 -34.19
CA THR A 426 2.69 50.35 -35.35
C THR A 426 1.49 51.16 -34.90
N ASP A 427 1.58 52.49 -35.01
CA ASP A 427 0.65 53.52 -34.49
C ASP A 427 -0.81 53.47 -35.01
N ASP A 428 -1.28 52.35 -35.54
CA ASP A 428 -2.66 52.18 -35.99
C ASP A 428 -3.58 51.71 -34.84
N ILE A 429 -4.38 52.66 -34.35
CA ILE A 429 -5.25 52.68 -33.17
C ILE A 429 -6.40 51.63 -33.19
N ARG A 430 -6.37 50.56 -34.01
CA ARG A 430 -7.51 49.61 -34.13
C ARG A 430 -7.19 48.13 -34.25
N GLY A 431 -5.95 47.69 -34.01
CA GLY A 431 -5.61 46.26 -33.97
C GLY A 431 -5.38 45.77 -32.55
N VAL A 432 -6.40 45.25 -31.87
CA VAL A 432 -6.17 44.40 -30.68
C VAL A 432 -5.49 43.15 -31.20
N GLN A 433 -4.18 43.00 -30.95
CA GLN A 433 -3.49 41.76 -31.28
C GLN A 433 -4.18 40.61 -30.54
N GLY A 434 -4.68 39.63 -31.29
CA GLY A 434 -5.43 38.52 -30.75
C GLY A 434 -4.57 37.69 -29.82
N GLU A 435 -5.03 37.51 -28.59
CA GLU A 435 -4.49 36.53 -27.67
C GLU A 435 -4.65 35.13 -28.28
N LYS A 436 -3.56 34.35 -28.32
CA LYS A 436 -3.62 32.98 -28.78
C LYS A 436 -4.06 32.11 -27.61
N ILE A 437 -5.23 31.51 -27.72
CA ILE A 437 -5.80 30.64 -26.68
C ILE A 437 -5.66 29.20 -27.16
N VAL A 438 -4.96 28.38 -26.37
CA VAL A 438 -4.80 26.95 -26.61
C VAL A 438 -5.65 26.20 -25.60
N GLN A 439 -6.61 25.40 -26.09
CA GLN A 439 -7.40 24.50 -25.26
C GLN A 439 -6.73 23.12 -25.22
N VAL A 440 -6.39 22.65 -24.01
CA VAL A 440 -5.70 21.38 -23.77
C VAL A 440 -6.59 20.50 -22.91
N ARG A 441 -6.91 19.30 -23.40
CA ARG A 441 -7.51 18.24 -22.57
C ARG A 441 -6.42 17.49 -21.84
N ILE A 442 -6.65 17.25 -20.55
CA ILE A 442 -5.74 16.56 -19.66
C ILE A 442 -6.39 15.28 -19.14
N ASP A 443 -5.81 14.13 -19.49
CA ASP A 443 -6.28 12.82 -19.00
C ASP A 443 -5.90 12.56 -17.54
N GLY A 444 -6.57 11.59 -16.89
CA GLY A 444 -6.34 11.24 -15.48
C GLY A 444 -4.91 10.78 -15.13
N GLY A 445 -4.09 10.47 -16.12
CA GLY A 445 -2.67 10.09 -15.96
C GLY A 445 -1.72 11.28 -15.90
N TYR A 446 -2.15 12.51 -16.19
CA TYR A 446 -1.31 13.70 -16.11
C TYR A 446 -0.71 13.92 -14.72
N PRO A 447 0.60 14.22 -14.60
CA PRO A 447 1.58 14.56 -15.64
C PRO A 447 2.51 13.39 -16.07
N MET A 448 2.11 12.13 -15.91
CA MET A 448 3.02 10.98 -16.07
C MET A 448 3.69 10.87 -17.46
N HIS A 449 2.99 11.29 -18.51
CA HIS A 449 3.44 11.17 -19.88
C HIS A 449 2.88 12.30 -20.76
N TRP A 450 3.57 12.67 -21.85
CA TRP A 450 3.10 13.72 -22.78
C TRP A 450 1.74 13.39 -23.42
N SER A 451 1.45 12.10 -23.61
CA SER A 451 0.17 11.63 -24.17
C SER A 451 -1.03 11.95 -23.29
N CYS A 452 -0.78 12.36 -22.05
CA CYS A 452 -1.82 12.83 -21.13
C CYS A 452 -2.36 14.21 -21.51
N MET A 453 -1.74 14.91 -22.45
CA MET A 453 -2.19 16.20 -22.98
C MET A 453 -2.58 16.09 -24.46
N GLU A 454 -3.82 16.46 -24.76
CA GLU A 454 -4.37 16.52 -26.11
C GLU A 454 -4.81 17.95 -26.41
N ILE A 455 -4.22 18.58 -27.43
CA ILE A 455 -4.67 19.91 -27.87
C ILE A 455 -5.99 19.76 -28.63
N ILE A 456 -7.05 20.39 -28.11
CA ILE A 456 -8.39 20.35 -28.74
C ILE A 456 -8.55 21.46 -29.77
N SER A 457 -8.11 22.68 -29.43
CA SER A 457 -8.29 23.83 -30.30
C SER A 457 -7.26 24.92 -30.05
N VAL A 458 -7.06 25.75 -31.07
CA VAL A 458 -6.19 26.92 -31.04
C VAL A 458 -6.98 28.09 -31.59
N LEU A 459 -7.37 29.04 -30.74
CA LEU A 459 -8.15 30.22 -31.11
C LEU A 459 -7.23 31.44 -31.28
N PRO A 460 -7.58 32.40 -32.16
CA PRO A 460 -8.84 32.51 -32.91
C PRO A 460 -8.88 31.76 -34.27
N ASP A 461 -7.74 31.59 -34.96
CA ASP A 461 -7.71 31.11 -36.36
C ASP A 461 -6.90 29.82 -36.56
N GLY A 462 -6.64 29.06 -35.50
CA GLY A 462 -5.83 27.85 -35.59
C GLY A 462 -6.54 26.74 -36.37
N GLY A 463 -6.06 26.48 -37.59
CA GLY A 463 -6.49 25.34 -38.39
C GLY A 463 -5.90 24.01 -37.89
N ASP A 464 -6.42 22.89 -38.40
CA ASP A 464 -5.97 21.53 -38.06
C ASP A 464 -4.45 21.32 -38.20
N GLU A 465 -3.80 22.07 -39.10
CA GLU A 465 -2.34 22.00 -39.28
C GLU A 465 -1.57 22.56 -38.09
N GLU A 466 -2.05 23.65 -37.48
CA GLU A 466 -1.42 24.26 -36.31
C GLU A 466 -1.61 23.40 -35.06
N LEU A 467 -2.80 22.78 -34.93
CA LEU A 467 -3.09 21.81 -33.88
C LEU A 467 -2.13 20.61 -33.97
N LYS A 468 -2.01 20.00 -35.15
CA LYS A 468 -1.08 18.88 -35.38
C LYS A 468 0.38 19.29 -35.15
N GLY A 469 0.76 20.49 -35.60
CA GLY A 469 2.11 21.01 -35.39
C GLY A 469 2.46 21.17 -33.91
N LEU A 470 1.55 21.72 -33.11
CA LEU A 470 1.74 21.85 -31.67
C LEU A 470 1.73 20.49 -30.96
N GLN A 471 0.83 19.57 -31.33
CA GLN A 471 0.81 18.22 -30.75
C GLN A 471 2.11 17.46 -31.05
N SER A 472 2.61 17.53 -32.28
CA SER A 472 3.90 16.93 -32.65
C SER A 472 5.08 17.57 -31.91
N LYS A 473 5.00 18.88 -31.59
CA LYS A 473 6.02 19.57 -30.80
C LYS A 473 6.00 19.14 -29.32
N ILE A 474 4.81 18.93 -28.75
CA ILE A 474 4.64 18.33 -27.41
C ILE A 474 5.31 16.96 -27.35
N GLU A 475 5.08 16.12 -28.37
CA GLU A 475 5.67 14.78 -28.47
C GLU A 475 7.19 14.83 -28.68
N SER A 476 7.69 15.71 -29.56
CA SER A 476 9.13 15.81 -29.86
C SER A 476 9.95 16.33 -28.70
N ASP A 477 9.39 17.28 -27.94
CA ASP A 477 10.08 17.98 -26.86
C ASP A 477 9.81 17.34 -25.48
N ASP A 478 9.07 16.22 -25.44
CA ASP A 478 8.66 15.49 -24.23
C ASP A 478 8.00 16.40 -23.17
N ILE A 479 7.12 17.29 -23.63
CA ILE A 479 6.42 18.26 -22.77
C ILE A 479 5.37 17.51 -21.96
N LYS A 480 5.57 17.44 -20.64
CA LYS A 480 4.69 16.71 -19.70
C LYS A 480 3.77 17.60 -18.88
N THR A 481 4.08 18.91 -18.80
CA THR A 481 3.35 19.85 -17.95
C THR A 481 2.79 21.02 -18.75
N VAL A 482 1.68 21.58 -18.27
CA VAL A 482 1.09 22.80 -18.83
C VAL A 482 2.04 23.99 -18.66
N THR A 483 2.80 24.06 -17.57
CA THR A 483 3.84 25.10 -17.40
C THR A 483 4.89 25.03 -18.51
N ASP A 484 5.36 23.83 -18.87
CA ASP A 484 6.37 23.68 -19.92
C ASP A 484 5.77 23.95 -21.31
N LEU A 485 4.49 23.61 -21.52
CA LEU A 485 3.74 24.01 -22.71
C LEU A 485 3.65 25.54 -22.84
N ILE A 486 3.36 26.24 -21.73
CA ILE A 486 3.30 27.72 -21.72
C ILE A 486 4.66 28.32 -22.06
N LYS A 487 5.75 27.82 -21.47
CA LYS A 487 7.10 28.28 -21.82
C LYS A 487 7.39 28.08 -23.30
N MET A 488 6.98 26.93 -23.86
CA MET A 488 7.15 26.62 -25.28
C MET A 488 6.31 27.51 -26.20
N LEU A 489 5.15 28.00 -25.73
CA LEU A 489 4.32 28.97 -26.47
C LEU A 489 4.85 30.40 -26.37
N GLN A 490 5.59 30.72 -25.32
CA GLN A 490 6.23 32.03 -25.12
C GLN A 490 7.54 32.18 -25.92
N THR A 491 8.22 31.07 -26.23
CA THR A 491 9.42 31.03 -27.09
C THR A 491 9.06 31.00 -28.56
#